data_AF-A0A497MPN6-F1
#
_entry.id   AF-A0A497MPN6-F1
#
_cell.length_a   1.000
_cell.length_b   1.000
_cell.length_c   1.000
_cell.angle_alpha   90.00
_cell.angle_beta   90.00
_cell.angle_gamma   90.00
#
_symmetry.space_group_name_H-M   'P 1'
#
loop_
_entity.id
_entity.type
_entity.pdbx_description
1 polymer ?
#
loop_
_entity_poly.entity_id
_entity_poly.type
_entity_poly.pdbx_seq_one_letter_code
_entity_poly.pdbx_strand_id
1 'polypeptide(L)'
;MRVNQEINLGPTGILQVNGVWLQVISRQSSLIDDDPIKQFGYTPEGFEIIVSKSKTHFRAVYEEIGEEIIVIDAPGQCPADLSVFQYRNVPEGVYPINIKD
;
A
#
# COMPACT_ATOMS: atom_id res chain seq x y z
N MET A 1 2.87 -1.77 -13.80
CA MET A 1 4.05 -1.23 -13.11
C MET A 1 4.94 -0.52 -14.11
N ARG A 2 5.63 0.54 -13.70
CA ARG A 2 6.57 1.24 -14.56
C ARG A 2 7.96 0.65 -14.33
N VAL A 3 8.64 0.28 -15.41
CA VAL A 3 9.97 -0.33 -15.37
C VAL A 3 11.00 0.77 -15.61
N ASN A 4 12.13 0.73 -14.89
CA ASN A 4 13.22 1.71 -14.98
C ASN A 4 12.78 3.16 -14.73
N GLN A 5 11.76 3.35 -13.88
CA GLN A 5 11.39 4.67 -13.43
C GLN A 5 12.13 4.99 -12.13
N GLU A 6 12.92 6.06 -12.14
CA GLU A 6 13.49 6.59 -10.91
C GLU A 6 12.39 7.20 -10.03
N ILE A 7 12.36 6.82 -8.76
CA ILE A 7 11.45 7.36 -7.76
C ILE A 7 12.25 8.12 -6.71
N ASN A 8 11.92 9.40 -6.52
CA ASN A 8 12.53 10.23 -5.50
C ASN A 8 11.61 10.28 -4.26
N LEU A 9 11.98 9.53 -3.23
CA LEU A 9 11.28 9.45 -1.94
C LEU A 9 11.49 10.70 -1.04
N GLY A 10 12.38 11.62 -1.45
CA GLY A 10 12.84 12.75 -0.64
C GLY A 10 13.68 12.31 0.57
N PRO A 11 13.87 13.18 1.58
CA PRO A 11 14.33 12.75 2.90
C PRO A 11 13.62 11.47 3.34
N THR A 12 14.44 10.45 3.61
CA THR A 12 14.00 9.09 3.96
C THR A 12 14.82 8.63 5.15
N GLY A 13 14.16 7.97 6.10
CA GLY A 13 14.82 7.44 7.29
C GLY A 13 14.15 6.15 7.76
N ILE A 14 14.91 5.35 8.49
CA ILE A 14 14.42 4.13 9.12
C ILE A 14 14.24 4.38 10.61
N LEU A 15 13.05 4.05 11.12
CA LEU A 15 12.78 3.99 12.55
C LEU A 15 12.64 2.53 12.96
N GLN A 16 13.36 2.13 14.00
CA GLN A 16 13.25 0.81 14.59
C GLN A 16 12.68 0.94 15.99
N VAL A 17 11.49 0.39 16.22
CA VAL A 17 10.77 0.51 17.49
C VAL A 17 10.09 -0.81 17.80
N ASN A 18 10.38 -1.40 18.97
CA ASN A 18 9.75 -2.64 19.45
C ASN A 18 9.76 -3.79 18.42
N GLY A 19 10.86 -3.95 17.68
CA GLY A 19 10.98 -4.98 16.65
C GLY A 19 10.33 -4.65 15.31
N VAL A 20 9.66 -3.49 15.19
CA VAL A 20 9.08 -3.02 13.93
C VAL A 20 10.10 -2.16 13.18
N TRP A 21 10.29 -2.47 11.91
CA TRP A 21 11.08 -1.67 10.98
C TRP A 21 10.14 -0.77 10.17
N LEU A 22 10.31 0.55 10.28
CA LEU A 22 9.47 1.55 9.62
C LEU A 22 10.31 2.44 8.71
N GLN A 23 10.04 2.37 7.41
CA GLN A 23 10.58 3.34 6.47
C GLN A 23 9.67 4.57 6.39
N VAL A 24 10.22 5.72 6.74
CA VAL A 24 9.53 7.01 6.70
C VAL A 24 10.06 7.79 5.49
N ILE A 25 9.15 8.14 4.58
CA ILE A 25 9.44 8.91 3.37
C ILE A 25 8.70 10.26 3.42
N SER A 26 9.34 11.30 2.89
CA SER A 26 8.76 12.65 2.84
C SER A 26 7.94 12.93 1.58
N ARG A 27 8.14 12.14 0.51
CA ARG A 27 7.36 12.18 -0.71
C ARG A 27 6.55 10.90 -0.84
N GLN A 28 5.25 11.06 -1.13
CA GLN A 28 4.35 9.92 -1.27
C GLN A 28 4.83 8.97 -2.38
N SER A 29 5.07 7.72 -2.01
CA SER A 29 5.24 6.59 -2.91
C SER A 29 4.57 5.36 -2.31
N SER A 30 4.23 4.40 -3.17
CA SER A 30 3.70 3.11 -2.75
C SER A 30 4.83 2.08 -2.78
N LEU A 31 4.86 1.17 -1.81
CA LEU A 31 5.78 0.03 -1.80
C LEU A 31 5.31 -1.02 -2.82
N ILE A 32 5.68 -0.83 -4.08
CA ILE A 32 5.28 -1.66 -5.23
C ILE A 32 6.44 -2.42 -5.87
N ASP A 33 7.63 -2.27 -5.30
CA ASP A 33 8.87 -2.95 -5.64
C ASP A 33 9.67 -3.18 -4.35
N ASP A 34 10.84 -3.83 -4.47
CA ASP A 34 11.72 -4.18 -3.35
C ASP A 34 12.90 -3.21 -3.18
N ASP A 35 13.10 -2.30 -4.13
CA ASP A 35 14.15 -1.28 -4.12
C ASP A 35 14.18 -0.45 -2.82
N PRO A 36 13.05 0.05 -2.28
CA PRO A 36 13.03 0.80 -1.03
C PRO A 36 13.58 0.02 0.15
N ILE A 37 13.45 -1.31 0.15
CA ILE A 37 14.02 -2.18 1.20
C ILE A 37 15.51 -2.39 0.95
N LYS A 38 15.87 -2.73 -0.30
CA LYS A 38 17.25 -3.01 -0.73
C LYS A 38 18.19 -1.82 -0.57
N GLN A 39 17.72 -0.59 -0.82
CA GLN A 39 18.50 0.64 -0.68
C GLN A 39 19.02 0.87 0.75
N PHE A 40 18.42 0.24 1.76
CA PHE A 40 18.85 0.31 3.16
C PHE A 40 19.63 -0.94 3.60
N GLY A 41 20.03 -1.80 2.67
CA GLY A 41 20.83 -3.00 2.94
C GLY A 41 20.04 -4.20 3.47
N TYR A 42 18.72 -4.19 3.31
CA TYR A 42 17.83 -5.29 3.70
C TYR A 42 17.34 -6.06 2.45
N THR A 43 16.86 -7.28 2.66
CA THR A 43 16.13 -8.03 1.64
C THR A 43 14.69 -8.25 2.10
N PRO A 44 13.69 -8.23 1.20
CA PRO A 44 12.31 -8.52 1.56
C PRO A 44 12.13 -9.85 2.31
N GLU A 45 12.86 -10.89 1.93
CA GLU A 45 12.83 -12.22 2.54
C GLU A 45 13.32 -12.23 4.00
N GLY A 46 14.00 -11.18 4.44
CA GLY A 46 14.42 -11.01 5.82
C GLY A 46 13.32 -10.55 6.77
N PHE A 47 12.12 -10.24 6.26
CA PHE A 47 10.98 -9.80 7.06
C PHE A 47 9.94 -10.91 7.17
N GLU A 48 9.47 -11.18 8.39
CA GLU A 48 8.34 -12.12 8.62
C GLU A 48 7.04 -11.59 8.02
N ILE A 49 6.83 -10.28 8.06
CA ILE A 49 5.64 -9.60 7.52
C ILE A 49 6.07 -8.29 6.87
N ILE A 50 5.61 -8.05 5.64
CA ILE A 50 5.75 -6.77 4.94
C ILE A 50 4.37 -6.14 4.79
N VAL A 51 4.24 -4.87 5.18
CA VAL A 51 3.00 -4.10 5.03
C VAL A 51 3.15 -3.16 3.85
N SER A 52 2.33 -3.37 2.80
CA SER A 52 2.21 -2.44 1.67
C SER A 52 0.83 -1.78 1.66
N LYS A 53 0.81 -0.44 1.64
CA LYS A 53 -0.42 0.33 1.45
C LYS A 53 -0.75 0.45 -0.04
N SER A 54 -1.24 -0.62 -0.62
CA SER A 54 -1.57 -0.74 -2.04
C SER A 54 -2.72 -1.72 -2.26
N LYS A 55 -3.50 -1.54 -3.34
CA LYS A 55 -4.62 -2.44 -3.65
C LYS A 55 -4.20 -3.64 -4.51
N THR A 56 -3.29 -3.42 -5.46
CA THR A 56 -2.98 -4.41 -6.51
C THR A 56 -1.52 -4.39 -6.94
N HIS A 57 -0.91 -3.22 -7.09
CA HIS A 57 0.42 -3.09 -7.70
C HIS A 57 1.55 -3.75 -6.92
N PHE A 58 1.41 -3.99 -5.62
CA PHE A 58 2.44 -4.68 -4.85
C PHE A 58 2.58 -6.16 -5.26
N ARG A 59 1.52 -6.75 -5.83
CA ARG A 59 1.45 -8.19 -6.12
C ARG A 59 2.55 -8.68 -7.07
N ALA A 60 2.93 -7.92 -8.11
CA ALA A 60 3.92 -8.42 -9.06
C ALA A 60 5.35 -8.55 -8.49
N VAL A 61 5.59 -8.10 -7.26
CA VAL A 61 6.85 -8.37 -6.55
C VAL A 61 6.59 -9.27 -5.36
N TYR A 62 5.61 -8.92 -4.52
CA TYR A 62 5.42 -9.61 -3.25
C TYR A 62 4.67 -10.94 -3.35
N GLU A 63 3.97 -11.24 -4.45
CA GLU A 63 3.44 -12.61 -4.69
C GLU A 63 4.54 -13.62 -5.01
N GLU A 64 5.68 -13.17 -5.55
CA GLU A 64 6.81 -14.06 -5.86
C GLU A 64 7.71 -14.29 -4.64
N ILE A 65 7.73 -13.34 -3.72
CA ILE A 65 8.60 -13.32 -2.53
C ILE A 65 7.89 -13.92 -1.30
N GLY A 66 6.62 -13.56 -1.09
CA GLY A 66 5.86 -13.94 0.10
C GLY A 66 5.16 -15.28 -0.05
N GLU A 67 4.96 -15.97 1.08
CA GLU A 67 4.18 -17.22 1.12
C GLU A 67 2.68 -16.97 0.87
N GLU A 68 2.14 -15.87 1.40
CA GLU A 68 0.73 -15.53 1.30
C GLU A 68 0.51 -14.02 1.23
N ILE A 69 -0.54 -13.61 0.50
CA ILE A 69 -1.02 -12.24 0.48
C ILE A 69 -2.29 -12.12 1.33
N ILE A 70 -2.15 -11.53 2.51
CA ILE A 70 -3.27 -11.28 3.41
C ILE A 70 -3.83 -9.87 3.14
N VAL A 71 -5.05 -9.80 2.64
CA VAL A 71 -5.74 -8.53 2.38
C VAL A 71 -6.46 -8.08 3.65
N ILE A 72 -6.13 -6.88 4.13
CA ILE A 72 -6.71 -6.28 5.32
C ILE A 72 -7.56 -5.05 4.94
N ASP A 73 -8.81 -5.02 5.41
CA ASP A 73 -9.65 -3.81 5.35
C ASP A 73 -9.25 -2.84 6.47
N ALA A 74 -8.10 -2.19 6.29
CA ALA A 74 -7.58 -1.23 7.25
C ALA A 74 -8.34 0.11 7.16
N PRO A 75 -8.57 0.79 8.30
CA PRO A 75 -9.21 2.10 8.30
C PRO A 75 -8.40 3.10 7.46
N GLY A 76 -9.08 3.87 6.61
CA GLY A 76 -8.39 4.83 5.76
C GLY A 76 -9.30 5.58 4.81
N GLN A 77 -8.69 6.34 3.90
CA GLN A 77 -9.39 7.20 2.94
C GLN A 77 -9.96 6.44 1.73
N CYS A 78 -9.65 5.15 1.59
CA CYS A 78 -10.02 4.34 0.43
C CYS A 78 -10.67 3.00 0.85
N PRO A 79 -11.72 3.01 1.69
CA PRO A 79 -12.41 1.79 2.13
C PRO A 79 -13.06 1.07 0.95
N ALA A 80 -13.23 -0.24 1.08
CA ALA A 80 -13.97 -1.04 0.12
C ALA A 80 -15.48 -0.79 0.22
N ASP A 81 -16.00 -0.64 1.45
CA ASP A 81 -17.38 -0.26 1.69
C ASP A 81 -17.56 1.24 1.44
N LEU A 82 -18.30 1.56 0.38
CA LEU A 82 -18.60 2.95 0.01
C LEU A 82 -19.67 3.57 0.92
N SER A 83 -20.48 2.77 1.62
CA SER A 83 -21.57 3.25 2.46
C SER A 83 -21.08 4.07 3.67
N VAL A 84 -19.80 3.95 4.01
CA VAL A 84 -19.17 4.70 5.10
C VAL A 84 -19.02 6.20 4.79
N PHE A 85 -19.17 6.60 3.52
CA PHE A 85 -19.07 7.99 3.10
C PHE A 85 -20.44 8.69 3.04
N GLN A 86 -20.46 9.96 3.46
CA GLN A 86 -21.62 10.85 3.31
C GLN A 86 -21.55 11.62 2.00
N TYR A 87 -21.91 10.97 0.90
CA TYR A 87 -21.92 11.61 -0.41
C TYR A 87 -23.00 12.69 -0.53
N ARG A 88 -22.69 13.80 -1.20
CA ARG A 88 -23.62 14.95 -1.37
C ARG A 88 -24.12 15.16 -2.79
N ASN A 89 -23.33 14.82 -3.80
CA ASN A 89 -23.58 15.17 -5.21
C ASN A 89 -23.52 13.94 -6.13
N VAL A 90 -24.04 12.80 -5.68
CA VAL A 90 -24.00 11.56 -6.46
C VAL A 90 -25.13 11.60 -7.50
N PRO A 91 -24.84 11.38 -8.79
CA PRO A 91 -25.87 11.28 -9.82
C PRO A 91 -26.92 10.23 -9.46
N GLU A 92 -28.17 10.44 -9.86
CA GLU A 92 -29.22 9.43 -9.68
C GLU A 92 -28.84 8.15 -10.44
N GLY A 93 -29.06 6.99 -9.81
CA GLY A 93 -28.89 5.70 -10.47
C GLY A 93 -27.54 4.99 -10.25
N VAL A 94 -26.75 5.43 -9.28
CA VAL A 94 -25.41 4.90 -8.98
C VAL A 94 -25.48 3.80 -7.92
N TYR A 95 -25.27 2.55 -8.34
CA TYR A 95 -25.00 1.43 -7.45
C TYR A 95 -23.57 1.49 -6.90
N PRO A 96 -23.30 1.17 -5.62
CA PRO A 96 -24.24 0.81 -4.54
C PRO A 96 -24.70 2.02 -3.70
N ILE A 97 -24.53 3.25 -4.19
CA ILE A 97 -24.65 4.47 -3.37
C ILE A 97 -26.10 4.91 -3.22
N ASN A 98 -26.86 5.02 -4.31
CA ASN A 98 -28.27 5.45 -4.29
C ASN A 98 -29.24 4.50 -5.03
N ILE A 99 -28.73 3.43 -5.63
CA ILE A 99 -29.51 2.23 -5.97
C ILE A 99 -28.93 1.05 -5.19
N LYS A 100 -29.82 0.17 -4.71
CA LYS A 100 -29.50 -1.12 -4.12
C LYS A 100 -30.20 -2.23 -4.90
N ASP A 101 -29.63 -3.43 -4.89
CA ASP A 101 -30.28 -4.66 -5.39
C ASP A 101 -31.51 -5.01 -4.53
#